data_AF-A0A7V6JJN3-F1
#
_entry.id   AF-A0A7V6JJN3-F1
#
_cell.length_a   1.000
_cell.length_b   1.000
_cell.length_c   1.000
_cell.angle_alpha   90.00
_cell.angle_beta   90.00
_cell.angle_gamma   90.00
#
_symmetry.space_group_name_H-M   'P 1'
#
loop_
_entity.id
_entity.type
_entity.pdbx_description
1 polymer ?
#
loop_
_entity_poly.entity_id
_entity_poly.type
_entity_poly.pdbx_seq_one_letter_code
_entity_poly.pdbx_strand_id
1 'polypeptide(L)'
;MLFISIKKKTIGLFFAAVILCLVVVIIYASVKVSQNENKYQSVLAMTQMFDDTHFIAYISNVEAHKEKQNVEVFDITKGEVIITEPSSIDIQNEVFNYVKTIKSLYTKVMPFPDKGYVIRVPFDTPMKVDQKLLNKSGIKVVDSVFIILSDKEAPIMLILDSQERPYFYTFNASVQPLLDYVNLKPEEDKQQESMDDAGQENTDIPTEVETEEELIDLPDS
;
A
#
# COMPACT_ATOMS: atom_id res chain seq x y z
N MET A 1 12.21 -49.59 41.89
CA MET A 1 12.61 -48.20 42.16
C MET A 1 14.12 -48.11 42.02
N LEU A 2 14.64 -47.40 41.01
CA LEU A 2 16.07 -47.27 40.74
C LEU A 2 16.57 -45.96 41.36
N PHE A 3 17.17 -46.04 42.55
CA PHE A 3 17.75 -44.89 43.23
C PHE A 3 19.13 -44.60 42.65
N ILE A 4 19.16 -43.64 41.72
CA ILE A 4 20.38 -43.13 41.11
C ILE A 4 21.09 -42.23 42.15
N SER A 5 22.13 -42.77 42.79
CA SER A 5 23.01 -42.06 43.72
C SER A 5 24.03 -41.22 42.93
N ILE A 6 23.69 -39.97 42.61
CA ILE A 6 24.63 -39.03 41.95
C ILE A 6 25.46 -38.31 43.01
N LYS A 7 26.79 -38.26 42.81
CA LYS A 7 27.70 -37.50 43.70
C LYS A 7 27.34 -36.01 43.68
N LYS A 8 27.29 -35.39 44.86
CA LYS A 8 26.94 -33.97 45.06
C LYS A 8 27.75 -33.00 44.16
N LYS A 9 29.02 -33.33 43.88
CA LYS A 9 29.89 -32.58 42.94
C LYS A 9 29.41 -32.63 41.49
N THR A 10 28.90 -33.78 41.03
CA THR A 10 28.42 -33.95 39.66
C THR A 10 27.11 -33.20 39.42
N ILE A 11 26.24 -33.14 40.43
CA ILE A 11 25.03 -32.31 40.42
C ILE A 11 25.39 -30.82 40.30
N GLY A 12 26.35 -30.33 41.09
CA GLY A 12 26.80 -28.93 41.01
C GLY A 12 27.36 -28.56 39.63
N LEU A 13 28.15 -29.46 39.02
CA LEU A 13 28.71 -29.25 37.69
C LEU A 13 27.63 -29.26 36.60
N PHE A 14 26.61 -30.12 36.73
CA PHE A 14 25.46 -30.12 35.83
C PHE A 14 24.68 -28.79 35.90
N PHE A 15 24.36 -28.30 37.10
CA PHE A 15 23.70 -27.00 37.26
C PHE A 15 24.53 -25.85 36.69
N ALA A 16 25.85 -25.85 36.91
CA ALA A 16 26.74 -24.84 36.33
C ALA A 16 26.73 -24.87 34.79
N ALA A 17 26.72 -26.05 34.17
CA ALA A 17 26.62 -26.19 32.72
C ALA A 17 25.27 -25.70 32.18
N VAL A 18 24.17 -25.98 32.89
CA VAL A 18 22.83 -25.47 32.53
C VAL A 18 22.78 -23.94 32.61
N ILE A 19 23.32 -23.35 33.66
CA ILE A 19 23.38 -21.88 33.83
C ILE A 19 24.23 -21.26 32.71
N LEU A 20 25.39 -21.84 32.39
CA LEU A 20 26.24 -21.39 31.29
C LEU A 20 25.48 -21.42 29.96
N CYS A 21 24.75 -22.50 29.69
CA CYS A 21 23.94 -22.64 28.48
C CYS A 21 22.86 -21.55 28.38
N LEU A 22 22.16 -21.27 29.49
CA LEU A 22 21.17 -20.19 29.54
C LEU A 22 21.79 -18.81 29.27
N VAL A 23 22.96 -18.53 29.86
CA VAL A 23 23.68 -17.27 29.64
C VAL A 23 24.06 -17.12 28.16
N VAL A 24 24.53 -18.19 27.51
CA VAL A 24 24.86 -18.17 26.07
C VAL A 24 23.62 -17.88 25.23
N VAL A 25 22.48 -18.51 25.52
CA VAL A 25 21.21 -18.25 24.81
C VAL A 25 20.76 -16.81 25.00
N ILE A 26 20.87 -16.25 26.20
CA ILE A 26 20.52 -14.84 26.48
C ILE A 26 21.41 -13.87 25.71
N ILE A 27 22.73 -14.12 25.67
CA ILE A 27 23.67 -13.31 24.91
C ILE A 27 23.35 -13.38 23.42
N TYR A 28 23.15 -14.59 22.88
CA TYR A 28 22.78 -14.80 21.48
C TYR A 28 21.48 -14.06 21.12
N ALA A 29 20.45 -14.19 21.96
CA ALA A 29 19.17 -13.51 21.76
C ALA A 29 19.34 -11.98 21.79
N SER A 30 20.09 -11.45 22.76
CA SER A 30 20.36 -10.01 22.87
C SER A 30 21.08 -9.45 21.63
N VAL A 31 22.06 -10.18 21.10
CA VAL A 31 22.77 -9.80 19.87
C VAL A 31 21.84 -9.83 18.67
N LYS A 32 21.02 -10.87 18.52
CA LYS A 32 20.05 -10.98 17.43
C LYS A 32 18.99 -9.88 17.49
N VAL A 33 18.47 -9.56 18.67
CA VAL A 33 17.49 -8.47 18.87
C VAL A 33 18.12 -7.13 18.52
N SER A 34 19.35 -6.86 18.98
CA SER A 34 20.06 -5.59 18.68
C SER A 34 20.34 -5.42 17.18
N GLN A 35 20.74 -6.49 16.48
CA GLN A 35 20.90 -6.43 15.01
C GLN A 35 19.60 -6.14 14.27
N ASN A 36 18.47 -6.50 14.85
CA ASN A 36 17.16 -6.44 14.21
C ASN A 36 16.29 -5.29 14.74
N GLU A 37 16.85 -4.39 15.57
CA GLU A 37 16.11 -3.31 16.22
C GLU A 37 15.41 -2.39 15.20
N ASN A 38 16.09 -2.04 14.09
CA ASN A 38 15.51 -1.25 13.01
C ASN A 38 14.30 -1.95 12.37
N LYS A 39 14.41 -3.26 12.11
CA LYS A 39 13.31 -4.08 11.56
C LYS A 39 12.12 -4.14 12.52
N TYR A 40 12.35 -4.23 13.84
CA TYR A 40 11.25 -4.18 14.80
C TYR A 40 10.59 -2.81 14.87
N GLN A 41 11.37 -1.74 14.83
CA GLN A 41 10.85 -0.37 14.85
C GLN A 41 10.10 -0.02 13.57
N SER A 42 10.56 -0.48 12.40
CA SER A 42 9.86 -0.28 11.13
C SER A 42 8.54 -1.02 11.10
N VAL A 43 8.53 -2.30 11.50
CA VAL A 43 7.29 -3.10 11.62
C VAL A 43 6.33 -2.46 12.63
N LEU A 44 6.81 -1.98 13.78
CA LEU A 44 5.96 -1.30 14.75
C LEU A 44 5.36 -0.02 14.16
N ALA A 45 6.17 0.80 13.48
CA ALA A 45 5.69 1.99 12.79
C ALA A 45 4.66 1.63 11.69
N MET A 46 4.86 0.52 10.97
CA MET A 46 3.92 0.00 9.99
C MET A 46 2.59 -0.41 10.65
N THR A 47 2.63 -1.16 11.76
CA THR A 47 1.42 -1.58 12.48
C THR A 47 0.61 -0.43 13.07
N GLN A 48 1.22 0.75 13.23
CA GLN A 48 0.50 1.96 13.64
C GLN A 48 -0.20 2.67 12.47
N MET A 49 0.20 2.38 11.22
CA MET A 49 -0.25 3.08 10.01
C MET A 49 -1.04 2.18 9.05
N PHE A 50 -0.90 0.86 9.16
CA PHE A 50 -1.55 -0.15 8.35
C PHE A 50 -2.24 -1.16 9.28
N ASP A 51 -3.51 -1.46 9.00
CA ASP A 51 -4.22 -2.57 9.66
C ASP A 51 -4.10 -3.88 8.86
N ASP A 52 -3.67 -3.80 7.60
CA ASP A 52 -3.50 -4.96 6.73
C ASP A 52 -2.20 -5.72 7.05
N THR A 53 -2.35 -6.90 7.65
CA THR A 53 -1.22 -7.76 8.02
C THR A 53 -0.47 -8.31 6.81
N HIS A 54 -1.15 -8.56 5.68
CA HIS A 54 -0.52 -9.05 4.46
C HIS A 54 0.36 -7.97 3.84
N PHE A 55 -0.13 -6.73 3.80
CA PHE A 55 0.66 -5.61 3.29
C PHE A 55 1.87 -5.30 4.19
N ILE A 56 1.69 -5.34 5.52
CA ILE A 56 2.83 -5.21 6.45
C ILE A 56 3.87 -6.31 6.17
N ALA A 57 3.43 -7.57 6.03
CA ALA A 57 4.33 -8.68 5.75
C ALA A 57 5.04 -8.53 4.40
N TYR A 58 4.31 -8.05 3.38
CA TYR A 58 4.86 -7.75 2.06
C TYR A 58 5.97 -6.69 2.16
N ILE A 59 5.67 -5.49 2.67
CA ILE A 59 6.62 -4.37 2.71
C ILE A 59 7.83 -4.67 3.62
N SER A 60 7.63 -5.41 4.72
CA SER A 60 8.69 -5.76 5.67
C SER A 60 9.71 -6.78 5.13
N ASN A 61 9.43 -7.42 3.99
CA ASN A 61 10.34 -8.40 3.39
C ASN A 61 11.47 -7.73 2.58
N VAL A 62 12.28 -6.92 3.25
CA VAL A 62 13.30 -6.08 2.62
C VAL A 62 14.39 -6.87 1.92
N GLU A 63 14.76 -8.04 2.43
CA GLU A 63 15.76 -8.90 1.79
C GLU A 63 15.26 -9.44 0.45
N ALA A 64 14.02 -9.94 0.39
CA ALA A 64 13.42 -10.35 -0.88
C ALA A 64 13.27 -9.16 -1.85
N HIS A 65 12.93 -7.98 -1.33
CA HIS A 65 12.80 -6.78 -2.16
C HIS A 65 14.13 -6.27 -2.73
N LYS A 66 15.25 -6.44 -2.01
CA LYS A 66 16.58 -6.09 -2.52
C LYS A 66 17.03 -6.99 -3.67
N GLU A 67 16.64 -8.26 -3.64
CA GLU A 67 16.95 -9.22 -4.71
C GLU A 67 16.02 -9.05 -5.93
N LYS A 68 14.80 -8.55 -5.72
CA LYS A 68 13.80 -8.35 -6.78
C LYS A 68 13.89 -6.96 -7.41
N GLN A 69 14.36 -6.92 -8.65
CA GLN A 69 14.32 -5.75 -9.54
C GLN A 69 13.03 -5.66 -10.36
N ASN A 70 11.99 -6.42 -9.99
CA ASN A 70 10.72 -6.37 -10.70
C ASN A 70 9.78 -5.32 -10.10
N VAL A 71 8.99 -4.72 -10.98
CA VAL A 71 7.80 -3.96 -10.60
C VAL A 71 6.73 -4.95 -10.18
N GLU A 72 6.14 -4.72 -9.01
CA GLU A 72 5.13 -5.62 -8.43
C GLU A 72 3.84 -4.84 -8.19
N VAL A 73 2.70 -5.44 -8.54
CA VAL A 73 1.37 -4.92 -8.19
C VAL A 73 0.78 -5.81 -7.11
N PHE A 74 0.64 -5.27 -5.92
CA PHE A 74 -0.04 -5.88 -4.79
C PHE A 74 -1.52 -5.51 -4.81
N ASP A 75 -2.41 -6.49 -4.83
CA ASP A 75 -3.86 -6.30 -4.72
C ASP A 75 -4.22 -6.27 -3.24
N ILE A 76 -4.73 -5.14 -2.76
CA ILE A 76 -5.03 -4.93 -1.33
C ILE A 76 -6.14 -5.87 -0.88
N THR A 77 -7.12 -6.13 -1.74
CA THR A 77 -8.26 -6.98 -1.38
C THR A 77 -7.84 -8.45 -1.28
N LYS A 78 -6.93 -8.90 -2.15
CA LYS A 78 -6.43 -10.28 -2.16
C LYS A 78 -5.28 -10.51 -1.19
N GLY A 79 -4.58 -9.46 -0.76
CA GLY A 79 -3.43 -9.56 0.13
C GLY A 79 -2.20 -10.19 -0.52
N GLU A 80 -2.07 -10.11 -1.86
CA GLU A 80 -0.98 -10.75 -2.60
C GLU A 80 -0.54 -9.96 -3.84
N VAL A 81 0.65 -10.28 -4.34
CA VAL A 81 1.17 -9.75 -5.60
C VAL A 81 0.50 -10.46 -6.77
N ILE A 82 -0.21 -9.70 -7.61
CA ILE A 82 -0.96 -10.22 -8.76
C ILE A 82 -0.24 -9.99 -10.10
N ILE A 83 0.70 -9.05 -10.16
CA ILE A 83 1.49 -8.75 -11.35
C ILE A 83 2.96 -8.61 -10.94
N THR A 84 3.84 -9.16 -11.76
CA THR A 84 5.29 -9.03 -11.60
C THR A 84 5.91 -8.83 -12.98
N GLU A 85 6.37 -7.62 -13.25
CA GLU A 85 6.96 -7.24 -14.54
C GLU A 85 8.42 -6.81 -14.35
N PRO A 86 9.32 -7.06 -15.31
CA PRO A 86 10.68 -6.53 -15.26
C PRO A 86 10.67 -5.00 -15.14
N SER A 87 11.44 -4.44 -14.20
CA SER A 87 11.62 -2.99 -14.18
C SER A 87 12.40 -2.56 -15.43
N SER A 88 11.99 -1.43 -16.01
CA SER A 88 12.71 -0.76 -17.08
C SER A 88 13.15 0.63 -16.63
N ILE A 89 14.14 1.20 -17.32
CA ILE A 89 14.58 2.58 -17.08
C ILE A 89 13.45 3.59 -17.30
N ASP A 90 12.53 3.30 -18.23
CA ASP A 90 11.38 4.17 -18.51
C ASP A 90 10.40 4.19 -17.33
N ILE A 91 10.09 3.02 -16.76
CA ILE A 91 9.24 2.92 -15.57
C ILE A 91 9.91 3.62 -14.37
N GLN A 92 11.22 3.40 -14.18
CA GLN A 92 11.98 4.05 -13.12
C GLN A 92 11.98 5.59 -13.29
N ASN A 93 12.22 6.09 -14.50
CA ASN A 93 12.20 7.53 -14.77
C ASN A 93 10.83 8.16 -14.55
N GLU A 94 9.76 7.47 -14.96
CA GLU A 94 8.39 7.91 -14.75
C GLU A 94 8.09 8.07 -13.25
N VAL A 95 8.37 7.03 -12.46
CA VAL A 95 8.15 7.09 -11.01
C VAL A 95 9.09 8.09 -10.32
N PHE A 96 10.32 8.23 -10.79
CA PHE A 96 11.23 9.24 -10.27
C PHE A 96 10.75 10.67 -10.58
N ASN A 97 9.99 10.88 -11.66
CA ASN A 97 9.34 12.18 -11.90
C ASN A 97 8.24 12.44 -10.87
N TYR A 98 7.49 11.44 -10.41
CA TYR A 98 6.54 11.60 -9.32
C TYR A 98 7.22 12.07 -8.04
N VAL A 99 8.42 11.54 -7.74
CA VAL A 99 9.22 11.94 -6.57
C VAL A 99 9.58 13.42 -6.64
N LYS A 100 9.90 13.95 -7.84
CA LYS A 100 10.21 15.37 -8.03
C LYS A 100 8.99 16.26 -7.82
N THR A 101 7.78 15.76 -8.07
CA THR A 101 6.53 16.53 -7.96
C THR A 101 5.81 16.37 -6.61
N ILE A 102 6.50 15.83 -5.59
CA ILE A 102 5.98 15.77 -4.22
C ILE A 102 5.54 17.16 -3.75
N LYS A 103 4.27 17.24 -3.34
CA LYS A 103 3.58 18.48 -2.93
C LYS A 103 3.59 18.68 -1.42
N SER A 104 3.24 17.63 -0.67
CA SER A 104 3.07 17.67 0.78
C SER A 104 3.15 16.29 1.40
N LEU A 105 3.43 16.25 2.71
CA LEU A 105 3.22 15.07 3.52
C LEU A 105 1.72 14.77 3.60
N TYR A 106 1.36 13.51 3.50
CA TYR A 106 -0.02 13.06 3.67
C TYR A 106 -0.31 12.87 5.17
N THR A 107 -1.38 13.52 5.68
CA THR A 107 -1.61 13.68 7.12
C THR A 107 -2.86 12.98 7.65
N LYS A 108 -3.58 12.21 6.82
CA LYS A 108 -4.73 11.46 7.34
C LYS A 108 -4.26 10.31 8.24
N VAL A 109 -5.05 10.04 9.27
CA VAL A 109 -4.73 9.11 10.38
C VAL A 109 -4.58 7.66 9.90
N MET A 110 -5.21 7.29 8.78
CA MET A 110 -5.10 5.97 8.16
C MET A 110 -4.96 6.12 6.64
N PRO A 111 -3.73 6.09 6.10
CA PRO A 111 -3.48 6.31 4.68
C PRO A 111 -3.76 5.10 3.80
N PHE A 112 -3.98 3.93 4.39
CA PHE A 112 -4.14 2.70 3.63
C PHE A 112 -5.61 2.42 3.32
N PRO A 113 -5.98 2.28 2.04
CA PRO A 113 -7.37 2.05 1.65
C PRO A 113 -7.77 0.58 1.87
N ASP A 114 -9.07 0.32 2.03
CA ASP A 114 -9.61 -1.05 2.14
C ASP A 114 -9.51 -1.83 0.82
N LYS A 115 -9.45 -1.11 -0.31
CA LYS A 115 -9.44 -1.64 -1.67
C LYS A 115 -8.49 -0.84 -2.55
N GLY A 116 -8.03 -1.51 -3.60
CA GLY A 116 -7.17 -0.93 -4.63
C GLY A 116 -5.86 -1.69 -4.75
N TYR A 117 -4.82 -0.99 -5.17
CA TYR A 117 -3.55 -1.60 -5.56
C TYR A 117 -2.36 -0.82 -5.00
N VAL A 118 -1.28 -1.53 -4.71
CA VAL A 118 0.03 -0.92 -4.44
C VAL A 118 1.00 -1.35 -5.53
N ILE A 119 1.55 -0.38 -6.25
CA ILE A 119 2.58 -0.61 -7.27
C ILE A 119 3.93 -0.31 -6.64
N ARG A 120 4.74 -1.34 -6.42
CA ARG A 120 6.14 -1.21 -6.00
C ARG A 120 7.02 -1.06 -7.23
N VAL A 121 7.78 0.03 -7.30
CA VAL A 121 8.79 0.25 -8.33
C VAL A 121 10.17 0.33 -7.67
N PRO A 122 11.04 -0.68 -7.87
CA PRO A 122 12.44 -0.61 -7.44
C PRO A 122 13.28 0.23 -8.40
N PHE A 123 14.35 0.82 -7.89
CA PHE A 123 15.41 1.41 -8.71
C PHE A 123 16.62 0.49 -8.73
N ASP A 124 17.25 0.31 -9.91
CA ASP A 124 18.44 -0.55 -10.05
C ASP A 124 19.61 -0.04 -9.22
N THR A 125 19.67 1.28 -9.06
CA THR A 125 20.60 1.96 -8.17
C THR A 125 19.84 2.97 -7.32
N PRO A 126 20.19 3.10 -6.02
CA PRO A 126 19.59 4.11 -5.14
C PRO A 126 19.60 5.51 -5.77
N MET A 127 18.41 6.09 -5.96
CA MET A 127 18.26 7.39 -6.62
C MET A 127 18.47 8.50 -5.60
N LYS A 128 19.47 9.36 -5.84
CA LYS A 128 19.68 10.56 -5.02
C LYS A 128 18.55 11.55 -5.26
N VAL A 129 17.95 12.03 -4.18
CA VAL A 129 16.85 12.99 -4.24
C VAL A 129 17.30 14.35 -3.71
N ASP A 130 16.93 15.40 -4.43
CA ASP A 130 17.01 16.78 -3.95
C ASP A 130 15.60 17.36 -3.85
N GLN A 131 14.81 16.79 -2.93
CA GLN A 131 13.43 17.20 -2.68
C GLN A 131 13.30 17.67 -1.23
N LYS A 132 12.88 18.92 -1.03
CA LYS A 132 12.86 19.58 0.28
C LYS A 132 12.07 18.80 1.35
N LEU A 133 10.95 18.18 1.00
CA LEU A 133 10.13 17.42 1.93
C LEU A 133 10.79 16.08 2.30
N LEU A 134 11.38 15.37 1.33
CA LEU A 134 12.16 14.16 1.60
C LEU A 134 13.37 14.45 2.49
N ASN A 135 14.12 15.51 2.17
CA ASN A 135 15.30 15.93 2.92
C ASN A 135 14.95 16.30 4.38
N LYS A 136 13.78 16.93 4.62
CA LYS A 136 13.27 17.21 5.98
C LYS A 136 12.97 15.94 6.77
N SER A 137 12.54 14.88 6.09
CA SER A 137 12.31 13.55 6.67
C SER A 137 13.59 12.71 6.77
N GLY A 138 14.76 13.27 6.42
CA GLY A 138 16.05 12.56 6.45
C GLY A 138 16.28 11.62 5.26
N ILE A 139 15.40 11.62 4.27
CA ILE A 139 15.46 10.78 3.08
C ILE A 139 16.29 11.50 2.01
N LYS A 140 17.49 10.98 1.73
CA LYS A 140 18.43 11.54 0.73
C LYS A 140 18.61 10.63 -0.50
N VAL A 141 18.28 9.36 -0.34
CA VAL A 141 18.32 8.33 -1.37
C VAL A 141 17.02 7.54 -1.30
N VAL A 142 16.56 7.06 -2.44
CA VAL A 142 15.34 6.25 -2.56
C VAL A 142 15.68 4.99 -3.34
N ASP A 143 15.43 3.84 -2.74
CA ASP A 143 15.71 2.52 -3.34
C ASP A 143 14.48 1.95 -4.04
N SER A 144 13.30 2.29 -3.56
CA SER A 144 12.01 1.88 -4.12
C SER A 144 10.94 2.90 -3.77
N VAL A 145 9.93 3.01 -4.62
CA VAL A 145 8.75 3.83 -4.39
C VAL A 145 7.51 2.94 -4.47
N PHE A 146 6.56 3.19 -3.59
CA PHE A 146 5.26 2.51 -3.58
C PHE A 146 4.18 3.52 -3.96
N ILE A 147 3.43 3.25 -5.01
CA ILE A 147 2.27 4.05 -5.42
C ILE A 147 1.02 3.33 -4.96
N ILE A 148 0.29 3.93 -4.03
CA ILE A 148 -0.94 3.39 -3.48
C ILE A 148 -2.11 4.02 -4.25
N LEU A 149 -2.93 3.16 -4.83
CA LEU A 149 -4.11 3.49 -5.61
C LEU A 149 -5.34 3.04 -4.82
N SER A 150 -6.29 3.95 -4.64
CA SER A 150 -7.59 3.70 -4.04
C SER A 150 -8.69 3.99 -5.05
N ASP A 151 -9.84 3.36 -4.86
CA ASP A 151 -11.11 3.66 -5.54
C ASP A 151 -11.67 5.06 -5.19
N LYS A 152 -11.38 5.56 -3.98
CA LYS A 152 -12.02 6.77 -3.42
C LYS A 152 -11.13 7.99 -3.38
N GLU A 153 -9.82 7.80 -3.44
CA GLU A 153 -8.84 8.84 -3.18
C GLU A 153 -7.79 8.96 -4.27
N ALA A 154 -7.24 10.16 -4.40
CA ALA A 154 -6.13 10.41 -5.30
C ALA A 154 -4.91 9.54 -4.91
N PRO A 155 -4.10 9.09 -5.87
CA PRO A 155 -2.91 8.31 -5.61
C PRO A 155 -1.99 8.97 -4.58
N ILE A 156 -1.48 8.17 -3.66
CA ILE A 156 -0.47 8.59 -2.68
C ILE A 156 0.80 7.79 -2.85
N MET A 157 1.92 8.41 -2.50
CA MET A 157 3.24 7.82 -2.59
C MET A 157 3.73 7.44 -1.21
N LEU A 158 4.17 6.19 -1.04
CA LEU A 158 4.87 5.70 0.13
C LEU A 158 6.36 5.55 -0.21
N ILE A 159 7.20 6.15 0.63
CA ILE A 159 8.67 6.00 0.60
C ILE A 159 9.11 5.55 2.00
N LEU A 160 10.01 4.57 2.03
CA LEU A 160 10.65 4.13 3.27
C LEU A 160 11.97 4.88 3.47
N ASP A 161 12.23 5.31 4.70
CA ASP A 161 13.55 5.86 5.03
C ASP A 161 14.61 4.76 5.23
N SER A 162 15.84 5.15 5.59
CA SER A 162 16.94 4.21 5.82
C SER A 162 16.73 3.27 7.01
N GLN A 163 15.74 3.54 7.85
CA GLN A 163 15.29 2.68 8.95
C GLN A 163 14.00 1.94 8.59
N GLU A 164 13.63 1.91 7.30
CA GLU A 164 12.43 1.26 6.77
C GLU A 164 11.10 1.87 7.29
N ARG A 165 11.14 3.08 7.85
CA ARG A 165 9.94 3.73 8.38
C ARG A 165 9.12 4.34 7.24
N PRO A 166 7.79 4.15 7.23
CA PRO A 166 6.92 4.63 6.16
C PRO A 166 6.68 6.15 6.23
N TYR A 167 6.80 6.82 5.08
CA TYR A 167 6.40 8.21 4.88
C TYR A 167 5.50 8.34 3.66
N PHE A 168 4.37 9.03 3.84
CA PHE A 168 3.36 9.19 2.80
C PHE A 168 3.36 10.61 2.24
N TYR A 169 3.29 10.73 0.92
CA TYR A 169 3.33 11.99 0.22
C TYR A 169 2.24 12.06 -0.84
N THR A 170 1.66 13.24 -0.99
CA THR A 170 0.88 13.59 -2.18
C THR A 170 1.83 14.15 -3.23
N PHE A 171 1.59 13.89 -4.51
CA PHE A 171 2.41 14.36 -5.62
C PHE A 171 1.52 14.91 -6.75
N ASN A 172 2.12 15.60 -7.72
CA ASN A 172 1.43 16.18 -8.86
C ASN A 172 1.90 15.55 -10.17
N ALA A 173 1.38 14.37 -10.49
CA ALA A 173 1.59 13.69 -11.75
C ALA A 173 0.43 12.72 -12.01
N SER A 174 0.14 12.43 -13.29
CA SER A 174 -0.80 11.38 -13.65
C SER A 174 -0.14 10.02 -13.44
N VAL A 175 -0.85 9.06 -12.85
CA VAL A 175 -0.37 7.68 -12.70
C VAL A 175 -0.65 6.81 -13.93
N GLN A 176 -1.39 7.33 -14.92
CA GLN A 176 -1.78 6.55 -16.11
C GLN A 176 -0.61 5.91 -16.85
N PRO A 177 0.54 6.60 -17.09
CA PRO A 177 1.67 5.96 -17.76
C PRO A 177 2.20 4.75 -16.98
N LEU A 178 2.23 4.83 -15.65
CA LEU A 178 2.63 3.70 -14.80
C LEU A 178 1.63 2.54 -14.90
N LEU A 179 0.33 2.82 -14.90
CA LEU A 179 -0.72 1.80 -15.08
C LEU A 179 -0.58 1.08 -16.42
N ASP A 180 -0.31 1.82 -17.48
CA ASP A 180 -0.12 1.28 -18.83
C ASP A 180 1.10 0.37 -18.89
N TYR A 181 2.22 0.75 -18.26
CA TYR A 181 3.42 -0.09 -18.19
C TYR A 181 3.18 -1.44 -17.51
N VAL A 182 2.35 -1.49 -16.48
CA VAL A 182 2.02 -2.73 -15.75
C VAL A 182 0.75 -3.41 -16.26
N ASN A 183 0.15 -2.91 -17.35
CA ASN A 183 -1.13 -3.39 -17.90
C ASN A 183 -2.27 -3.48 -16.87
N LEU A 184 -2.27 -2.59 -15.87
CA LEU A 184 -3.28 -2.56 -14.82
C LEU A 184 -4.45 -1.68 -15.26
N LYS A 185 -5.65 -2.25 -15.26
CA LYS A 185 -6.90 -1.50 -15.43
C LYS A 185 -7.60 -1.45 -14.08
N PRO A 186 -7.59 -0.30 -13.39
CA PRO A 186 -8.39 -0.13 -12.18
C PRO A 186 -9.86 -0.42 -12.51
N GLU A 187 -10.56 -1.15 -11.65
CA GLU A 187 -12.00 -1.33 -11.83
C GLU A 187 -12.67 0.04 -11.66
N GLU A 188 -13.19 0.60 -12.75
CA GLU A 188 -14.06 1.77 -12.70
C GLU A 188 -15.39 1.34 -12.07
N ASP A 189 -15.70 1.83 -10.87
CA ASP A 189 -17.00 1.63 -10.25
C ASP A 189 -18.09 2.24 -11.14
N LYS A 190 -19.00 1.39 -11.64
CA LYS A 190 -20.25 1.80 -12.27
C LYS A 190 -21.07 2.62 -11.27
N GLN A 191 -21.13 3.93 -11.45
CA GLN A 191 -22.11 4.80 -10.80
C GLN A 191 -22.87 5.61 -11.85
N GLN A 192 -24.18 5.76 -11.62
CA GLN A 192 -25.29 6.21 -12.51
C GLN A 192 -25.75 5.14 -13.53
N GLU A 193 -26.99 4.59 -13.54
CA GLU A 193 -28.31 5.13 -13.20
C GLU A 193 -29.19 4.08 -12.47
N SER A 194 -29.68 4.41 -11.28
CA SER A 194 -30.95 3.88 -10.74
C SER A 194 -31.58 4.96 -9.85
N MET A 195 -31.96 6.05 -10.50
CA MET A 195 -32.91 7.02 -9.98
C MET A 195 -33.82 7.39 -11.14
N ASP A 196 -34.88 6.59 -11.27
CA ASP A 196 -36.17 6.79 -11.94
C ASP A 196 -36.90 5.46 -11.67
N ASP A 197 -38.07 5.33 -11.07
CA ASP A 197 -39.11 6.26 -10.67
C ASP A 197 -39.97 5.46 -9.67
N ALA A 198 -40.17 6.00 -8.47
CA ALA A 198 -41.13 5.47 -7.52
C ALA A 198 -41.82 6.65 -6.85
N GLY A 199 -42.92 7.10 -7.45
CA GLY A 199 -43.99 7.76 -6.71
C GLY A 199 -44.69 8.88 -7.47
N GLN A 200 -45.69 8.53 -8.27
CA GLN A 200 -46.91 9.33 -8.34
C GLN A 200 -48.14 8.41 -8.47
N GLU A 201 -48.69 8.09 -7.31
CA GLU A 201 -50.09 7.67 -7.15
C GLU A 201 -50.95 8.94 -7.22
N ASN A 202 -51.82 9.04 -8.22
CA ASN A 202 -53.11 9.70 -8.09
C ASN A 202 -54.06 9.25 -9.21
N THR A 203 -55.11 8.62 -8.72
CA THR A 203 -56.42 8.28 -9.28
C THR A 203 -57.06 9.42 -10.08
N ASP A 204 -57.58 9.15 -11.28
CA ASP A 204 -59.03 9.19 -11.58
C ASP A 204 -59.33 9.02 -13.10
N ILE A 205 -60.54 8.52 -13.34
CA ILE A 205 -61.08 7.74 -14.48
C ILE A 205 -61.55 8.61 -15.69
N PRO A 206 -61.71 8.04 -16.91
CA PRO A 206 -61.79 8.78 -18.19
C PRO A 206 -63.23 9.03 -18.68
N THR A 207 -63.46 9.99 -19.58
CA THR A 207 -64.73 10.14 -20.33
C THR A 207 -64.56 10.94 -21.64
N GLU A 208 -64.98 10.30 -22.75
CA GLU A 208 -65.63 10.76 -24.01
C GLU A 208 -65.16 12.04 -24.75
N VAL A 209 -64.70 11.97 -26.02
CA VAL A 209 -65.40 11.84 -27.33
C VAL A 209 -65.95 13.18 -27.88
N GLU A 210 -65.45 13.56 -29.07
CA GLU A 210 -66.05 14.26 -30.23
C GLU A 210 -65.01 15.23 -30.88
N THR A 211 -64.46 15.02 -32.08
CA THR A 211 -65.01 15.02 -33.48
C THR A 211 -64.84 16.40 -34.17
N GLU A 212 -64.07 16.41 -35.27
CA GLU A 212 -64.11 17.31 -36.47
C GLU A 212 -63.82 18.82 -36.24
N GLU A 213 -63.18 19.63 -37.11
CA GLU A 213 -63.09 19.83 -38.58
C GLU A 213 -61.80 20.69 -38.81
N GLU A 214 -60.87 20.35 -39.70
CA GLU A 214 -60.71 20.82 -41.10
C GLU A 214 -60.51 22.34 -41.34
N LEU A 215 -59.24 22.71 -41.67
CA LEU A 215 -58.73 23.63 -42.71
C LEU A 215 -59.20 25.12 -42.81
N ILE A 216 -58.23 26.07 -42.85
CA ILE A 216 -57.88 26.94 -44.01
C ILE A 216 -56.92 28.10 -43.61
N ASP A 217 -56.00 28.38 -44.55
CA ASP A 217 -54.90 29.36 -44.69
C ASP A 217 -54.99 30.81 -44.15
N LEU A 218 -53.82 31.28 -43.65
CA LEU A 218 -52.98 32.49 -43.95
C LEU A 218 -53.60 33.77 -44.59
N PRO A 219 -52.90 34.94 -44.60
CA PRO A 219 -51.86 35.52 -43.71
C PRO A 219 -52.08 37.02 -43.36
N ASP A 220 -51.15 37.54 -42.54
CA ASP A 220 -50.68 38.93 -42.31
C ASP A 220 -51.42 40.14 -42.92
N SER A 221 -51.72 41.09 -42.03
CA SER A 221 -51.63 42.55 -42.27
C SER A 221 -51.40 43.28 -40.96
#